data_AF-X0VE01-F1
#
_entry.id   AF-X0VE01-F1
#
_cell.length_a   1.000
_cell.length_b   1.000
_cell.length_c   1.000
_cell.angle_alpha   90.00
_cell.angle_beta   90.00
_cell.angle_gamma   90.00
#
_symmetry.space_group_name_H-M   'P 1'
#
loop_
_entity.id
_entity.type
_entity.pdbx_description
1 polymer ?
#
loop_
_entity_poly.entity_id
_entity_poly.type
_entity_poly.pdbx_seq_one_letter_code
_entity_poly.pdbx_strand_id
1 'polypeptide(L)'
;DVETLRRFMPRYVAGLDQPGDWSERHPGLFDGAGVVSGDVAGHLRKSIGLVESLVGLNSGQPWYDGLHGGIAEAELRLLRETLRGYS
;
A
#
# COMPACT_ATOMS: atom_id res chain seq x y z
N ASP A 1 -20.40 5.46 4.05
CA ASP A 1 -20.97 6.60 3.31
C ASP A 1 -20.46 6.58 1.87
N VAL A 2 -21.33 6.82 0.87
CA VAL A 2 -21.03 6.66 -0.57
C VAL A 2 -20.08 7.75 -1.06
N GLU A 3 -20.16 8.94 -0.50
CA GLU A 3 -19.26 10.05 -0.85
C GLU A 3 -17.83 9.73 -0.43
N THR A 4 -17.66 9.15 0.75
CA THR A 4 -16.39 8.59 1.21
C THR A 4 -15.84 7.58 0.22
N LEU A 5 -16.63 6.59 -0.21
CA LEU A 5 -16.19 5.60 -1.21
C LEU A 5 -15.73 6.27 -2.51
N ARG A 6 -16.52 7.21 -3.06
CA ARG A 6 -16.15 7.94 -4.29
C ARG A 6 -14.83 8.70 -4.15
N ARG A 7 -14.54 9.23 -2.96
CA ARG A 7 -13.30 9.95 -2.68
C ARG A 7 -12.08 9.03 -2.61
N PHE A 8 -12.25 7.80 -2.15
CA PHE A 8 -11.16 6.82 -2.00
C PHE A 8 -10.94 5.94 -3.22
N MET A 9 -12.00 5.66 -3.99
CA MET A 9 -11.95 4.77 -5.16
C MET A 9 -10.82 5.11 -6.15
N PRO A 10 -10.49 6.39 -6.45
CA PRO A 10 -9.37 6.74 -7.34
C PRO A 10 -7.97 6.43 -6.78
N ARG A 11 -7.87 5.94 -5.53
CA ARG A 11 -6.61 5.61 -4.86
C ARG A 11 -6.58 4.17 -4.34
N TYR A 12 -7.65 3.41 -4.58
CA TYR A 12 -7.77 2.06 -4.04
C TYR A 12 -7.23 1.05 -5.04
N VAL A 13 -6.11 0.42 -4.71
CA VAL A 13 -5.60 -0.73 -5.47
C VAL A 13 -6.54 -1.91 -5.25
N ALA A 14 -7.11 -2.45 -6.32
CA ALA A 14 -8.05 -3.57 -6.25
C ALA A 14 -7.40 -4.80 -5.59
N GLY A 15 -8.08 -5.37 -4.59
CA GLY A 15 -7.60 -6.53 -3.82
C GLY A 15 -6.61 -6.18 -2.70
N LEU A 16 -6.28 -4.90 -2.51
CA LEU A 16 -5.46 -4.46 -1.39
C LEU A 16 -6.33 -4.36 -0.13
N ASP A 17 -6.19 -5.31 0.79
CA ASP A 17 -6.81 -5.19 2.10
C ASP A 17 -6.03 -4.15 2.94
N GLN A 18 -6.64 -2.98 3.11
CA GLN A 18 -6.16 -1.97 4.05
C GLN A 18 -7.09 -1.99 5.26
N PRO A 19 -6.56 -2.22 6.48
CA PRO A 19 -5.18 -1.90 6.86
C PRO A 19 -4.37 -3.14 7.24
N GLY A 20 -3.37 -3.49 6.42
CA GLY A 20 -2.23 -4.27 6.90
C GLY A 20 -1.51 -3.59 8.07
N ASP A 21 -0.72 -4.37 8.82
CA ASP A 21 -0.16 -4.08 10.14
C ASP A 21 0.18 -2.59 10.38
N TRP A 22 -0.70 -1.91 11.13
CA TRP A 22 -0.56 -0.49 11.48
C TRP A 22 0.69 -0.23 12.33
N SER A 23 1.16 -1.24 13.05
CA SER A 23 2.30 -1.08 13.94
C SER A 23 3.57 -0.76 13.16
N GLU A 24 3.84 -1.46 12.05
CA GLU A 24 5.04 -1.25 11.23
C GLU A 24 5.13 0.14 10.58
N ARG A 25 4.04 0.92 10.59
CA ARG A 25 3.98 2.28 10.04
C ARG A 25 4.42 3.35 11.03
N HIS A 26 4.63 3.01 12.30
CA HIS A 26 4.98 3.96 13.34
C HIS A 26 6.51 4.02 13.55
N PRO A 27 7.12 5.21 13.62
CA PRO A 27 8.56 5.33 13.89
C PRO A 27 8.99 4.77 15.25
N GLY A 28 8.05 4.67 16.19
CA GLY A 28 8.24 4.08 17.51
C GLY A 28 7.00 3.29 17.93
N LEU A 29 7.22 2.09 18.46
CA LEU A 29 6.21 1.13 18.89
C LEU A 29 6.50 0.68 20.32
N PHE A 30 5.47 0.58 21.15
CA PHE A 30 5.62 -0.01 22.47
C PHE A 30 5.37 -1.52 22.39
N ASP A 31 6.39 -2.33 22.70
CA ASP A 31 6.34 -3.80 22.58
C ASP A 31 5.92 -4.51 23.88
N GLY A 32 5.54 -3.75 24.91
CA GLY A 32 5.22 -4.26 26.24
C GLY A 32 6.39 -4.20 27.23
N ALA A 33 7.63 -4.04 26.75
CA ALA A 33 8.83 -3.86 27.57
C ALA A 33 9.45 -2.46 27.39
N GLY A 34 9.30 -1.85 26.20
CA GLY A 34 9.84 -0.53 25.89
C GLY A 34 9.40 -0.01 24.53
N VAL A 35 9.92 1.16 24.15
CA VAL A 35 9.69 1.72 22.81
C VAL A 35 10.78 1.20 21.87
N VAL A 36 10.38 0.48 20.82
CA VAL A 36 11.23 0.00 19.73
C VAL A 36 10.96 0.80 18.46
N SER A 37 11.94 0.89 17.56
CA SER A 37 11.72 1.52 16.25
C SER A 37 10.88 0.60 15.37
N GLY A 38 9.84 1.14 14.73
CA GLY A 38 9.13 0.40 13.68
C GLY A 38 9.95 0.33 12.39
N ASP A 39 9.76 -0.73 11.61
CA ASP A 39 10.43 -0.94 10.31
C ASP A 39 9.58 -0.39 9.16
N VAL A 40 9.48 0.95 9.10
CA VAL A 40 8.71 1.64 8.06
C VAL A 40 9.26 1.33 6.66
N ALA A 41 10.58 1.21 6.52
CA ALA A 41 11.21 0.87 5.24
C ALA A 41 10.85 -0.56 4.79
N GLY A 42 10.87 -1.54 5.71
CA GLY A 42 10.40 -2.90 5.46
C GLY A 42 8.92 -2.93 5.10
N HIS A 43 8.08 -2.16 5.79
CA HIS A 43 6.65 -2.04 5.47
C HIS A 43 6.41 -1.52 4.04
N LEU A 44 7.13 -0.48 3.64
CA LEU A 44 7.05 0.07 2.28
C LEU A 44 7.47 -0.95 1.23
N ARG A 45 8.56 -1.72 1.46
CA ARG A 45 8.99 -2.80 0.56
C ARG A 45 7.94 -3.91 0.43
N LYS A 46 7.35 -4.34 1.56
CA LYS A 46 6.26 -5.35 1.56
C LYS A 46 5.04 -4.85 0.78
N SER A 47 4.67 -3.58 0.97
CA SER A 47 3.54 -2.96 0.28
C SER A 47 3.76 -2.87 -1.23
N ILE A 48 4.98 -2.51 -1.68
CA ILE A 48 5.36 -2.55 -3.10
C ILE A 48 5.16 -3.96 -3.68
N GLY A 49 5.73 -4.98 -3.02
CA GLY A 49 5.61 -6.36 -3.48
C GLY A 49 4.17 -6.88 -3.52
N LEU A 50 3.33 -6.48 -2.55
CA LEU A 50 1.91 -6.81 -2.54
C LEU A 50 1.18 -6.18 -3.73
N VAL A 51 1.39 -4.89 -4.00
CA VAL A 51 0.76 -4.20 -5.15
C VAL A 51 1.21 -4.83 -6.46
N GLU A 52 2.50 -5.12 -6.63
CA GLU A 52 3.02 -5.81 -7.82
C GLU A 52 2.38 -7.19 -8.01
N SER A 53 2.22 -7.95 -6.93
CA SER A 53 1.55 -9.26 -6.96
C SER A 53 0.07 -9.13 -7.36
N LEU A 54 -0.65 -8.16 -6.82
CA LEU A 54 -2.06 -7.90 -7.15
C LEU A 54 -2.23 -7.51 -8.62
N VAL A 55 -1.33 -6.68 -9.17
CA VAL A 55 -1.33 -6.36 -10.60
C VAL A 55 -1.15 -7.63 -11.43
N GLY A 56 -0.15 -8.45 -11.10
CA GLY A 56 0.12 -9.70 -11.83
C GLY A 56 -1.05 -10.71 -11.78
N LEU A 57 -1.77 -10.79 -10.67
CA LEU A 57 -2.95 -11.65 -10.53
C LEU A 57 -4.16 -11.14 -11.31
N ASN A 58 -4.33 -9.81 -11.37
CA ASN A 58 -5.56 -9.21 -11.85
C ASN A 58 -5.48 -8.72 -13.31
N SER A 59 -4.30 -8.44 -13.88
CA SER A 59 -4.17 -7.81 -15.19
C SER A 59 -4.79 -8.59 -16.36
N GLY A 60 -5.01 -9.90 -16.21
CA GLY A 60 -5.68 -10.74 -17.20
C GLY A 60 -7.19 -10.87 -17.02
N GLN A 61 -7.76 -10.25 -15.99
CA GLN A 61 -9.18 -10.39 -15.67
C GLN A 61 -10.03 -9.43 -16.50
N PRO A 62 -11.25 -9.82 -16.97
CA PRO A 62 -12.10 -8.96 -17.80
C PRO A 62 -12.52 -7.65 -17.16
N TRP A 63 -12.52 -7.57 -15.83
CA TRP A 63 -12.88 -6.38 -15.06
C TRP A 63 -11.67 -5.46 -14.80
N TYR A 64 -10.45 -5.93 -15.00
CA TYR A 64 -9.24 -5.15 -14.78
C TYR A 64 -8.91 -4.36 -16.05
N ASP A 65 -9.06 -3.05 -15.96
CA ASP A 65 -8.89 -2.13 -17.08
C ASP A 65 -7.79 -1.09 -16.80
N GLY A 66 -7.65 -0.11 -17.70
CA GLY A 66 -6.66 0.95 -17.59
C GLY A 66 -6.82 1.83 -16.35
N LEU A 67 -8.03 1.94 -15.76
CA LEU A 67 -8.23 2.67 -14.51
C LEU A 67 -7.55 1.93 -13.35
N HIS A 68 -7.75 0.62 -13.26
CA HIS A 68 -7.14 -0.21 -12.21
C HIS A 68 -5.60 -0.20 -12.32
N GLY A 69 -5.09 -0.32 -13.55
CA GLY A 69 -3.65 -0.21 -13.83
C GLY A 69 -3.07 1.14 -13.42
N GLY A 70 -3.73 2.23 -13.83
CA GLY A 70 -3.28 3.59 -13.49
C GLY A 70 -3.26 3.88 -11.99
N ILE A 71 -4.23 3.35 -11.23
CA ILE A 71 -4.24 3.47 -9.76
C ILE A 71 -3.04 2.72 -9.15
N ALA A 72 -2.79 1.49 -9.59
CA ALA A 72 -1.66 0.70 -9.10
C ALA A 72 -0.30 1.33 -9.43
N GLU A 73 -0.13 1.87 -10.64
CA GLU A 73 1.08 2.59 -11.04
C GLU A 73 1.33 3.84 -10.19
N ALA A 74 0.27 4.63 -9.93
CA ALA A 74 0.36 5.81 -9.08
C ALA A 74 0.77 5.44 -7.64
N GLU A 75 0.20 4.37 -7.08
CA GLU A 75 0.55 3.88 -5.74
C GLU A 75 1.99 3.38 -5.67
N LEU A 76 2.43 2.55 -6.63
CA LEU A 76 3.82 2.08 -6.70
C LEU A 76 4.82 3.23 -6.78
N ARG A 77 4.49 4.28 -7.56
CA ARG A 77 5.33 5.47 -7.65
C ARG A 77 5.47 6.16 -6.29
N LEU A 78 4.37 6.38 -5.57
CA LEU A 78 4.36 7.00 -4.25
C LEU A 78 5.12 6.18 -3.21
N LEU A 79 4.91 4.86 -3.18
CA LEU A 79 5.61 3.95 -2.26
C LEU A 79 7.12 3.97 -2.52
N ARG A 80 7.55 3.91 -3.80
CA ARG A 80 8.97 3.96 -4.19
C ARG A 80 9.59 5.33 -3.92
N GLU A 81 8.86 6.42 -4.15
CA GLU A 81 9.27 7.79 -3.78
C GLU A 81 9.50 7.91 -2.27
N THR A 82 8.56 7.41 -1.48
CA THR A 82 8.62 7.45 -0.01
C THR A 82 9.78 6.60 0.51
N LEU A 83 9.96 5.38 0.00
CA LEU A 83 11.05 4.49 0.40
C LEU A 83 12.44 5.08 0.18
N ARG A 84 12.63 5.90 -0.87
CA ARG A 84 13.90 6.62 -1.10
C ARG A 84 14.24 7.60 0.04
N GLY A 85 13.24 8.09 0.77
CA GLY A 85 13.46 8.94 1.96
C GLY A 85 13.96 8.16 3.19
N TYR A 86 13.93 6.83 3.15
CA TYR A 86 14.43 5.93 4.20
C TYR A 86 15.71 5.18 3.79
N SER A 87 16.33 5.57 2.66
CA SER A 87 17.55 4.98 2.11
C SER A 87 18.80 5.74 2.54
#